data_AF-A0AA95LEA4-F1
#
_entry.id   AF-A0AA95LEA4-F1
#
_cell.length_a   1.000
_cell.length_b   1.000
_cell.length_c   1.000
_cell.angle_alpha   90.00
_cell.angle_beta   90.00
_cell.angle_gamma   90.00
#
_symmetry.space_group_name_H-M   'P 1'
#
loop_
_entity.id
_entity.type
_entity.pdbx_description
1 polymer ?
#
loop_
_entity_poly.entity_id
_entity_poly.type
_entity_poly.pdbx_seq_one_letter_code
_entity_poly.pdbx_strand_id
1 'polypeptide(L)'
;MDLVEKTEPFTLEGVADKIKCPTLVCEAENDHFFAGQPQQLYDALTCSKTYMKFTAYEGTGEHCHYGALLLFNHHLFNWLDQTLNLKEGKPLNQV
;
A
#
# COMPACT_ATOMS: atom_id res chain seq x y z
N MET A 1 23.62 17.87 4.07
CA MET A 1 22.21 17.93 4.50
C MET A 1 22.03 16.70 5.38
N ASP A 2 22.47 16.77 6.65
CA ASP A 2 22.79 15.61 7.52
C ASP A 2 21.67 14.57 7.61
N LEU A 3 20.40 15.02 7.62
CA LEU A 3 19.25 14.13 7.65
C LEU A 3 19.16 13.23 6.40
N VAL A 4 19.37 13.78 5.20
CA VAL A 4 19.24 13.03 3.93
C VAL A 4 20.34 11.98 3.82
N GLU A 5 21.57 12.34 4.16
CA GLU A 5 22.72 11.44 4.16
C GLU A 5 22.51 10.27 5.13
N LYS A 6 21.97 10.54 6.32
CA LYS A 6 21.67 9.50 7.30
C LYS A 6 20.54 8.57 6.88
N THR A 7 19.65 8.98 5.99
CA THR A 7 18.56 8.14 5.49
C THR A 7 18.92 7.31 4.26
N GLU A 8 20.07 7.54 3.62
CA GLU A 8 20.53 6.76 2.45
C GLU A 8 20.53 5.22 2.68
N PRO A 9 20.94 4.70 3.85
CA PRO A 9 20.93 3.25 4.09
C PRO A 9 19.53 2.63 4.24
N PHE A 10 18.46 3.43 4.30
CA PHE A 10 17.09 2.98 4.58
C PHE A 10 16.41 2.54 3.29
N THR A 11 16.92 1.45 2.71
CA THR A 11 16.42 0.86 1.47
C THR A 11 15.95 -0.59 1.68
N LEU A 12 15.06 -1.05 0.80
CA LEU A 12 14.65 -2.45 0.70
C LEU A 12 15.46 -3.24 -0.33
N GLU A 13 16.45 -2.61 -0.97
CA GLU A 13 17.35 -3.27 -1.93
C GLU A 13 18.09 -4.45 -1.27
N GLY A 14 18.12 -5.59 -1.97
CA GLY A 14 18.77 -6.82 -1.50
C GLY A 14 18.10 -7.51 -0.31
N VAL A 15 16.97 -7.00 0.19
CA VAL A 15 16.23 -7.59 1.31
C VAL A 15 14.72 -7.75 1.07
N ALA A 16 14.14 -7.11 0.05
CA ALA A 16 12.71 -7.22 -0.26
C ALA A 16 12.24 -8.67 -0.49
N ASP A 17 13.11 -9.52 -1.04
CA ASP A 17 12.85 -10.95 -1.26
C ASP A 17 12.67 -11.75 0.03
N LYS A 18 13.13 -11.23 1.17
CA LYS A 18 12.98 -11.83 2.50
C LYS A 18 11.56 -11.70 3.06
N ILE A 19 10.71 -10.85 2.48
CA ILE A 19 9.30 -10.73 2.86
C ILE A 19 8.57 -12.02 2.42
N LYS A 20 7.98 -12.77 3.37
CA LYS A 20 7.34 -14.08 3.11
C LYS A 20 5.83 -14.13 3.32
N CYS A 21 5.21 -13.06 3.82
CA CYS A 21 3.76 -13.00 4.00
C CYS A 21 3.06 -12.35 2.79
N PRO A 22 1.75 -12.61 2.60
CA PRO A 22 0.94 -11.86 1.66
C PRO A 22 1.10 -10.35 1.87
N THR A 23 1.39 -9.61 0.81
CA THR A 23 1.72 -8.18 0.90
C THR A 23 0.85 -7.36 -0.06
N LEU A 24 0.19 -6.35 0.46
CA LEU A 24 -0.47 -5.30 -0.33
C LEU A 24 0.49 -4.13 -0.49
N VAL A 25 0.70 -3.72 -1.75
CA VAL A 25 1.45 -2.51 -2.11
C VAL A 25 0.47 -1.51 -2.69
N CYS A 26 0.44 -0.30 -2.12
CA CYS A 26 -0.43 0.78 -2.56
C CYS A 26 0.41 1.93 -3.14
N GLU A 27 -0.02 2.46 -4.28
CA GLU A 27 0.56 3.66 -4.90
C GLU A 27 -0.50 4.75 -4.96
N ALA A 28 -0.16 5.95 -4.50
CA ALA A 28 -0.96 7.15 -4.67
C ALA A 28 -0.40 7.97 -5.83
N GLU A 29 -1.23 8.28 -6.83
CA GLU A 29 -0.83 8.92 -8.09
C GLU A 29 -0.04 10.22 -7.92
N ASN A 30 -0.38 11.03 -6.93
CA ASN A 30 0.23 12.34 -6.65
C ASN A 30 1.25 12.30 -5.50
N ASP A 31 1.68 11.10 -5.05
CA ASP A 31 2.70 10.99 -4.01
C ASP A 31 4.10 11.29 -4.57
N HIS A 32 4.55 12.53 -4.34
CA HIS A 32 5.85 13.01 -4.80
C HIS A 32 7.03 12.45 -3.98
N PHE A 33 6.80 11.91 -2.79
CA PHE A 33 7.89 11.42 -1.93
C PHE A 33 8.40 10.05 -2.39
N PHE A 34 7.48 9.22 -2.88
CA PHE A 34 7.76 7.82 -3.20
C PHE A 34 7.42 7.46 -4.65
N ALA A 35 7.28 8.44 -5.54
CA ALA A 35 6.92 8.22 -6.94
C ALA A 35 7.71 7.05 -7.58
N GLY A 36 7.00 6.02 -8.05
CA GLY A 36 7.57 4.82 -8.67
C GLY A 36 8.18 3.78 -7.70
N GLN A 37 8.48 4.13 -6.45
CA GLN A 37 9.04 3.18 -5.47
C GLN A 37 8.07 2.04 -5.10
N PRO A 38 6.73 2.25 -4.96
CA PRO A 38 5.78 1.16 -4.75
C PRO A 38 5.88 0.08 -5.84
N GLN A 39 5.96 0.47 -7.12
CA GLN A 39 6.12 -0.49 -8.22
C GLN A 39 7.44 -1.26 -8.10
N GLN A 40 8.55 -0.58 -7.78
CA GLN A 40 9.85 -1.24 -7.57
C GLN A 40 9.80 -2.29 -6.46
N LEU A 41 9.17 -1.98 -5.33
CA LEU A 41 8.96 -2.93 -4.25
C LEU A 41 8.09 -4.09 -4.72
N TYR A 42 6.95 -3.81 -5.36
CA TYR A 42 6.05 -4.83 -5.88
C TYR A 42 6.78 -5.81 -6.81
N ASP A 43 7.61 -5.31 -7.70
CA ASP A 43 8.38 -6.14 -8.63
C ASP A 43 9.41 -7.01 -7.89
N ALA A 44 10.08 -6.46 -6.87
CA ALA A 44 11.09 -7.16 -6.06
C ALA A 44 10.53 -8.24 -5.11
N LEU A 45 9.25 -8.15 -4.73
CA LEU A 45 8.62 -9.14 -3.84
C LEU A 45 8.51 -10.54 -4.50
N THR A 46 8.79 -11.59 -3.72
CA THR A 46 8.70 -12.99 -4.17
C THR A 46 7.53 -13.76 -3.54
N CYS A 47 6.82 -13.15 -2.59
CA CYS A 47 5.64 -13.71 -1.93
C CYS A 47 4.34 -13.46 -2.71
N SER A 48 3.21 -13.94 -2.18
CA SER A 48 1.89 -13.51 -2.67
C SER A 48 1.76 -12.00 -2.51
N LYS A 49 1.43 -11.30 -3.59
CA LYS A 49 1.48 -9.85 -3.64
C LYS A 49 0.31 -9.27 -4.41
N THR A 50 -0.20 -8.13 -3.94
CA THR A 50 -1.27 -7.36 -4.59
C THR A 50 -0.80 -5.92 -4.78
N TYR A 51 -1.11 -5.33 -5.93
CA TYR A 51 -0.81 -3.93 -6.24
C TYR A 51 -2.11 -3.17 -6.41
N MET A 52 -2.23 -2.01 -5.77
CA MET A 52 -3.36 -1.10 -5.94
C MET A 52 -2.84 0.31 -6.22
N LYS A 53 -3.23 0.88 -7.35
CA LYS A 53 -2.96 2.28 -7.69
C LYS A 53 -4.22 3.11 -7.44
N PHE A 54 -4.07 4.12 -6.60
CA PHE A 54 -5.11 5.05 -6.21
C PHE A 54 -4.93 6.36 -6.95
N THR A 55 -6.00 6.83 -7.57
CA THR A 55 -5.94 7.93 -8.54
C THR A 55 -6.55 9.21 -7.99
N ALA A 56 -6.13 10.34 -8.54
CA ALA A 56 -6.72 11.63 -8.24
C ALA A 56 -8.21 11.68 -8.64
N TYR A 57 -8.61 10.90 -9.65
CA TYR A 57 -10.01 10.81 -10.10
C TYR A 57 -10.97 10.35 -9.00
N GLU A 58 -10.52 9.41 -8.15
CA GLU A 58 -11.30 8.88 -7.02
C GLU A 58 -11.04 9.66 -5.72
N GLY A 59 -10.23 10.72 -5.77
CA GLY A 59 -9.80 11.49 -4.61
C GLY A 59 -8.80 10.77 -3.69
N THR A 60 -8.35 9.56 -4.04
CA THR A 60 -7.44 8.74 -3.24
C THR A 60 -5.96 8.92 -3.62
N GLY A 61 -5.66 9.75 -4.62
CA GLY A 61 -4.31 9.89 -5.19
C GLY A 61 -3.30 10.72 -4.39
N GLU A 62 -3.69 11.37 -3.29
CA GLU A 62 -2.76 12.17 -2.47
C GLU A 62 -1.86 11.31 -1.58
N HIS A 63 -0.78 11.88 -1.04
CA HIS A 63 0.10 11.19 -0.09
C HIS A 63 -0.71 10.55 1.06
N CYS A 64 -0.40 9.29 1.37
CA CYS A 64 -1.16 8.46 2.31
C CYS A 64 -2.67 8.32 1.99
N HIS A 65 -3.10 8.62 0.77
CA HIS A 65 -4.48 8.56 0.29
C HIS A 65 -5.44 9.55 1.00
N TYR A 66 -4.91 10.67 1.49
CA TYR A 66 -5.60 11.57 2.42
C TYR A 66 -6.89 12.21 1.86
N GLY A 67 -7.09 12.27 0.55
CA GLY A 67 -8.28 12.87 -0.06
C GLY A 67 -9.56 12.01 0.01
N ALA A 68 -9.43 10.70 0.22
CA ALA A 68 -10.57 9.78 0.31
C ALA A 68 -10.25 8.55 1.17
N LEU A 69 -9.81 8.80 2.41
CA LEU A 69 -9.41 7.75 3.35
C LEU A 69 -10.50 6.69 3.59
N LEU A 70 -11.79 7.05 3.55
CA LEU A 70 -12.87 6.07 3.69
C LEU A 70 -12.88 5.07 2.54
N LEU A 71 -12.69 5.53 1.29
CA LEU A 71 -12.62 4.67 0.13
C LEU A 71 -11.35 3.82 0.16
N PHE A 72 -10.20 4.43 0.47
CA PHE A 72 -8.95 3.70 0.68
C PHE A 72 -9.11 2.58 1.74
N ASN A 73 -9.70 2.90 2.89
CA ASN A 73 -9.94 1.93 3.96
C ASN A 73 -10.87 0.80 3.50
N HIS A 74 -11.90 1.10 2.71
CA HIS A 74 -12.77 0.06 2.15
C HIS A 74 -11.97 -0.95 1.32
N HIS A 75 -11.11 -0.49 0.41
CA HIS A 75 -10.25 -1.37 -0.39
C HIS A 75 -9.24 -2.15 0.47
N LEU A 76 -8.61 -1.48 1.44
CA LEU A 76 -7.65 -2.08 2.36
C LEU A 76 -8.27 -3.20 3.21
N PHE A 77 -9.42 -2.94 3.83
CA PHE A 77 -10.09 -3.92 4.69
C PHE A 77 -10.67 -5.08 3.88
N ASN A 78 -11.22 -4.83 2.69
CA ASN A 78 -11.64 -5.91 1.80
C ASN A 78 -10.46 -6.84 1.44
N TRP A 79 -9.28 -6.27 1.16
CA TRP A 79 -8.08 -7.07 0.88
C TRP A 79 -7.63 -7.88 2.09
N LEU A 80 -7.66 -7.28 3.29
CA LEU A 80 -7.34 -7.97 4.53
C LEU A 80 -8.29 -9.14 4.80
N ASP A 81 -9.60 -8.94 4.65
CA ASP A 81 -10.62 -9.98 4.85
C ASP A 81 -10.37 -11.18 3.93
N GLN A 82 -10.11 -10.92 2.65
CA GLN A 82 -9.77 -11.95 1.67
C GLN A 82 -8.46 -12.67 2.01
N THR A 83 -7.43 -11.91 2.37
CA THR A 83 -6.08 -12.45 2.63
C THR A 83 -6.02 -13.29 3.90
N LEU A 84 -6.74 -12.87 4.93
CA LEU A 84 -6.80 -13.56 6.22
C LEU A 84 -7.90 -14.63 6.26
N ASN A 85 -8.68 -14.79 5.18
CA ASN A 85 -9.85 -15.67 5.10
C ASN A 85 -10.84 -15.42 6.24
N LEU A 86 -11.05 -14.16 6.61
CA LEU A 86 -12.07 -13.81 7.58
C LEU A 86 -13.43 -14.02 6.91
N LYS A 87 -14.26 -14.93 7.45
CA LYS A 87 -15.64 -15.12 6.99
C LYS A 87 -16.37 -13.80 7.13
N GLU A 88 -17.16 -13.42 6.13
CA GLU A 88 -17.93 -12.17 6.09
C GLU A 88 -18.54 -11.83 7.46
N GLY A 89 -18.00 -10.77 8.07
CA GLY A 89 -18.66 -10.10 9.19
C GLY A 89 -19.96 -9.48 8.69
N LYS A 90 -21.03 -9.58 9.50
CA LYS A 90 -22.38 -9.08 9.16
C LYS A 90 -22.34 -7.67 8.53
N PRO A 91 -23.20 -7.39 7.54
CA PRO A 91 -23.23 -6.10 6.84
C PRO A 91 -23.44 -4.93 7.80
N LEU A 92 -22.70 -3.84 7.56
CA LEU A 92 -22.60 -2.62 8.37
C LEU A 92 -23.88 -1.73 8.41
N ASN A 93 -25.05 -2.25 8.04
CA ASN A 93 -26.31 -1.49 8.02
C ASN A 93 -27.20 -1.79 9.24
N GLN A 94 -26.64 -1.73 10.44
CA GLN A 94 -27.41 -1.70 11.70
C GLN A 94 -26.81 -0.67 12.67
N VAL A 95 -27.03 0.61 12.38
CA VAL A 95 -27.07 1.71 13.35
C VAL A 95 -28.05 2.76 12.88
#